data_AF-A0A6I9QLH3-F1
#
_entry.id   AF-A0A6I9QLH3-F1
#
_cell.length_a   1.000
_cell.length_b   1.000
_cell.length_c   1.000
_cell.angle_alpha   90.00
_cell.angle_beta   90.00
_cell.angle_gamma   90.00
#
_symmetry.space_group_name_H-M   'P 1'
#
loop_
_entity.id
_entity.type
_entity.pdbx_description
1 polymer ?
#
loop_
_entity_poly.entity_id
_entity_poly.type
_entity_poly.pdbx_seq_one_letter_code
_entity_poly.pdbx_strand_id
1 'polypeptide(L)'
;MNLDINLTDHQPPGAVRQPASLPLMRLTGASKLYDKGSSIREALRSVDLDIHRGEFAAIVGPSGSGKSALMKMLGLLEAPTSGGYRFQGVPEQSLSTEQRLWLRRRFFGFVPQEFHLLRSTSLQGNVALPLMYRGMSAERCQSAAMRALALVGLEDQGHRMPDELDRTQHGKAAIARAL
;
A
#
# COMPACT_ATOMS: atom_id res chain seq x y z
N MET A 1 -17.42 -2.57 -20.10
CA MET A 1 -16.13 -3.21 -20.42
C MET A 1 -15.71 -3.93 -19.15
N ASN A 2 -16.05 -5.21 -19.06
CA ASN A 2 -15.93 -6.00 -17.84
C ASN A 2 -14.49 -6.51 -17.72
N LEU A 3 -13.81 -6.20 -16.62
CA LEU A 3 -12.65 -6.96 -16.17
C LEU A 3 -13.17 -8.11 -15.33
N ASP A 4 -13.19 -9.31 -15.90
CA ASP A 4 -13.42 -10.55 -15.16
C ASP A 4 -12.17 -10.83 -14.31
N ILE A 5 -12.27 -10.54 -13.01
CA ILE A 5 -11.23 -10.83 -12.02
C ILE A 5 -11.74 -12.03 -11.22
N ASN A 6 -11.25 -13.22 -11.56
CA ASN A 6 -11.54 -14.44 -10.80
C ASN A 6 -11.01 -14.30 -9.37
N LEU A 7 -11.91 -14.50 -8.41
CA LEU A 7 -11.74 -14.35 -6.97
C LEU A 7 -11.97 -15.71 -6.32
N THR A 8 -10.94 -16.55 -6.19
CA THR A 8 -10.85 -17.60 -5.14
C THR A 8 -9.49 -18.30 -5.22
N ASP A 9 -8.64 -18.09 -4.21
CA ASP A 9 -8.23 -19.14 -3.27
C ASP A 9 -6.99 -18.70 -2.46
N HIS A 10 -7.12 -18.79 -1.14
CA HIS A 10 -6.07 -18.59 -0.16
C HIS A 10 -5.45 -19.96 0.15
N GLN A 11 -4.19 -20.20 -0.22
CA GLN A 11 -3.42 -21.34 0.27
C GLN A 11 -1.98 -20.92 0.64
N PRO A 12 -1.48 -21.26 1.85
CA PRO A 12 -0.10 -20.98 2.28
C PRO A 12 0.91 -22.01 1.70
N PRO A 13 2.24 -21.78 1.83
CA PRO A 13 3.20 -22.12 0.79
C PRO A 13 3.78 -23.54 0.90
N GLY A 14 3.64 -24.31 -0.17
CA GLY A 14 4.53 -25.41 -0.54
C GLY A 14 5.17 -25.07 -1.89
N ALA A 15 6.49 -25.07 -1.96
CA ALA A 15 7.24 -24.65 -3.14
C ALA A 15 7.03 -25.60 -4.33
N VAL A 16 6.25 -25.15 -5.31
CA VAL A 16 6.28 -25.67 -6.68
C VAL A 16 6.32 -24.45 -7.61
N ARG A 17 7.42 -24.29 -8.35
CA ARG A 17 7.53 -23.29 -9.42
C ARG A 17 6.55 -23.65 -10.53
N GLN A 18 5.34 -23.10 -10.46
CA GLN A 18 4.39 -23.04 -11.56
C GLN A 18 4.98 -22.19 -12.71
N PRO A 19 4.57 -22.39 -13.98
CA PRO A 19 4.99 -21.53 -15.10
C PRO A 19 4.79 -20.08 -14.69
N ALA A 20 5.84 -19.25 -14.82
CA ALA A 20 5.96 -17.98 -14.12
C ALA A 20 4.72 -17.11 -14.34
N SER A 21 3.82 -17.13 -13.36
CA SER A 21 2.65 -16.26 -13.32
C SER A 21 3.13 -14.83 -13.47
N LEU A 22 2.45 -14.03 -14.31
CA LEU A 22 2.74 -12.61 -14.46
C LEU A 22 2.94 -11.96 -13.08
N PRO A 23 4.08 -11.28 -12.82
CA PRO A 23 4.31 -10.64 -11.54
C PRO A 23 3.18 -9.67 -11.19
N LEU A 24 2.86 -9.61 -9.90
CA LEU A 24 1.89 -8.64 -9.39
C LEU A 24 2.39 -7.21 -9.61
N MET A 25 3.68 -6.99 -9.37
CA MET A 25 4.37 -5.72 -9.58
C MET A 25 5.63 -5.99 -10.39
N ARG A 26 5.82 -5.24 -11.48
CA ARG A 26 7.02 -5.34 -12.33
C ARG A 26 7.58 -3.96 -12.65
N LEU A 27 8.80 -3.71 -12.22
CA LEU A 27 9.62 -2.56 -12.62
C LEU A 27 10.62 -3.02 -13.68
N THR A 28 10.77 -2.23 -14.74
CA THR A 28 11.73 -2.47 -15.83
C THR A 28 12.54 -1.22 -16.08
N GLY A 29 13.82 -1.24 -15.74
CA GLY A 29 14.74 -0.10 -15.86
C GLY A 29 14.20 1.18 -15.20
N ALA A 30 13.46 1.05 -14.10
CA ALA A 30 12.73 2.17 -13.51
C ALA A 30 13.66 3.12 -12.75
N SER A 31 13.65 4.39 -13.14
CA SER A 31 14.43 5.45 -12.49
C SER A 31 13.53 6.52 -11.89
N LYS A 32 14.05 7.23 -10.89
CA LYS A 32 13.36 8.36 -10.26
C LYS A 32 14.31 9.51 -10.04
N LEU A 33 14.02 10.63 -10.69
CA LEU A 33 14.72 11.90 -10.54
C LEU A 33 13.80 12.88 -9.80
N TYR A 34 14.33 13.55 -8.79
CA TYR A 34 13.71 14.71 -8.17
C TYR A 34 14.51 15.94 -8.57
N ASP A 35 13.86 16.83 -9.32
CA ASP A 35 14.41 18.12 -9.69
C ASP A 35 13.89 19.18 -8.71
N LYS A 36 14.81 19.90 -8.06
CA LYS A 36 14.50 21.03 -7.18
C LYS A 36 15.00 22.36 -7.74
N GLY A 37 15.25 22.43 -9.05
CA GLY A 37 15.75 23.62 -9.75
C GLY A 37 17.25 23.87 -9.55
N SER A 38 17.73 23.87 -8.31
CA SER A 38 19.15 24.07 -7.98
C SER A 38 19.97 22.77 -7.94
N SER A 39 19.31 21.62 -7.90
CA SER A 39 19.96 20.31 -7.91
C SER A 39 19.00 19.22 -8.40
N ILE A 40 19.55 18.26 -9.13
CA ILE A 40 18.87 17.03 -9.52
C ILE A 40 19.36 15.91 -8.62
N ARG A 41 18.43 15.26 -7.93
CA ARG A 41 18.72 14.06 -7.14
C ARG A 41 18.13 12.84 -7.82
N GLU A 42 18.99 11.92 -8.23
CA GLU A 42 18.58 10.60 -8.67
C GLU A 42 18.36 9.69 -7.45
N ALA A 43 17.09 9.42 -7.16
CA ALA A 43 16.66 8.60 -6.04
C ALA A 43 16.65 7.10 -6.38
N LEU A 44 16.37 6.73 -7.63
CA LEU A 44 16.43 5.36 -8.14
C LEU A 44 17.12 5.36 -9.49
N ARG A 45 18.01 4.38 -9.70
CA ARG A 45 18.84 4.23 -10.90
C ARG A 45 18.53 2.90 -11.58
N SER A 46 17.71 2.92 -12.63
CA SER A 46 17.40 1.77 -13.49
C SER A 46 17.10 0.47 -12.73
N VAL A 47 16.08 0.49 -11.88
CA VAL A 47 15.69 -0.66 -11.05
C VAL A 47 14.85 -1.65 -11.86
N ASP A 48 15.29 -2.91 -11.89
CA ASP A 48 14.50 -4.06 -12.32
C ASP A 48 14.05 -4.84 -11.08
N LEU A 49 12.74 -5.10 -10.97
CA LEU A 49 12.16 -5.78 -9.81
C LEU A 49 10.84 -6.45 -10.19
N ASP A 50 10.70 -7.73 -9.87
CA ASP A 50 9.45 -8.48 -9.95
C ASP A 50 9.01 -8.90 -8.54
N ILE A 51 7.77 -8.60 -8.17
CA ILE A 51 7.13 -9.07 -6.94
C ILE A 51 5.88 -9.87 -7.32
N HIS A 52 5.78 -11.10 -6.82
CA HIS A 52 4.69 -12.01 -7.13
C HIS A 52 3.57 -11.93 -6.09
N ARG A 53 2.37 -12.42 -6.44
CA ARG A 53 1.26 -12.48 -5.50
C ARG A 53 1.61 -13.38 -4.31
N GLY A 54 1.30 -12.94 -3.10
CA GLY A 54 1.58 -13.67 -1.86
C GLY A 54 3.04 -13.65 -1.43
N GLU A 55 3.92 -12.98 -2.18
CA GLU A 55 5.33 -12.85 -1.82
C GLU A 55 5.50 -11.93 -0.61
N PHE A 56 6.34 -12.35 0.34
CA PHE A 56 6.79 -11.51 1.45
C PHE A 56 8.21 -11.05 1.18
N ALA A 57 8.37 -9.77 0.87
CA ALA A 57 9.64 -9.17 0.49
C ALA A 57 10.07 -8.07 1.46
N ALA A 58 11.39 -7.91 1.63
CA ALA A 58 11.98 -6.85 2.44
C ALA A 58 12.93 -5.99 1.61
N ILE A 59 12.83 -4.67 1.74
CA ILE A 59 13.72 -3.69 1.09
C ILE A 59 14.62 -3.08 2.17
N VAL A 60 15.92 -3.37 2.11
CA VAL A 60 16.91 -2.94 3.10
C VAL A 60 18.02 -2.13 2.43
N GLY A 61 18.60 -1.17 3.14
CA GLY A 61 19.69 -0.32 2.65
C GLY A 61 19.90 0.93 3.49
N PRO A 62 21.00 1.67 3.29
CA PRO A 62 21.35 2.84 4.11
C PRO A 62 20.36 4.00 3.95
N SER A 63 20.32 4.92 4.91
CA SER A 63 19.47 6.12 4.79
C SER A 63 19.77 6.86 3.48
N GLY A 64 18.72 7.34 2.80
CA GLY A 64 18.87 8.05 1.53
C GLY A 64 19.07 7.19 0.27
N SER A 65 19.16 5.85 0.38
CA SER A 65 19.37 4.93 -0.75
C SER A 65 18.19 4.77 -1.73
N GLY A 66 17.13 5.56 -1.60
CA GLY A 66 15.98 5.49 -2.50
C GLY A 66 14.84 4.56 -2.07
N LYS A 67 14.94 3.83 -0.96
CA LYS A 67 13.89 2.88 -0.49
C LYS A 67 12.49 3.50 -0.43
N SER A 68 12.37 4.71 0.12
CA SER A 68 11.07 5.39 0.20
C SER A 68 10.55 5.78 -1.19
N ALA A 69 11.43 6.14 -2.13
CA ALA A 69 11.04 6.40 -3.52
C ALA A 69 10.55 5.11 -4.20
N LEU A 70 11.24 3.98 -3.98
CA LEU A 70 10.82 2.67 -4.47
C LEU A 70 9.45 2.27 -3.89
N MET A 71 9.26 2.40 -2.58
CA MET A 71 7.97 2.10 -1.92
C MET A 71 6.82 2.96 -2.46
N LYS A 72 7.05 4.25 -2.69
CA LYS A 72 6.05 5.13 -3.30
C LYS A 72 5.73 4.73 -4.75
N MET A 73 6.73 4.30 -5.51
CA MET A 73 6.55 3.83 -6.88
C MET A 73 5.73 2.54 -6.92
N LEU A 74 6.10 1.54 -6.12
CA LEU A 74 5.34 0.29 -5.97
C LEU A 74 3.89 0.57 -5.55
N GLY A 75 3.69 1.53 -4.64
CA GLY A 75 2.38 1.98 -4.19
C GLY A 75 1.54 2.80 -5.17
N LEU A 76 1.97 2.99 -6.42
CA LEU A 76 1.34 3.87 -7.41
C LEU A 76 1.17 5.32 -6.89
N LEU A 77 1.99 5.78 -5.95
CA LEU A 77 1.98 7.16 -5.44
C LEU A 77 2.81 8.08 -6.31
N GLU A 78 3.89 7.55 -6.90
CA GLU A 78 4.76 8.29 -7.81
C GLU A 78 5.07 7.44 -9.04
N ALA A 79 4.93 8.02 -10.23
CA ALA A 79 5.38 7.37 -11.47
C ALA A 79 6.91 7.40 -11.59
N PRO A 80 7.52 6.43 -12.29
CA PRO A 80 8.92 6.53 -12.70
C PRO A 80 9.16 7.76 -13.58
N THR A 81 10.36 8.34 -13.48
CA THR A 81 10.79 9.40 -14.42
C THR A 81 11.17 8.79 -15.78
N SER A 82 11.77 7.59 -15.77
CA SER A 82 12.06 6.79 -16.96
C SER A 82 11.98 5.30 -16.63
N GLY A 83 11.91 4.46 -17.65
CA GLY A 83 11.61 3.04 -17.51
C GLY A 83 10.11 2.77 -17.40
N GLY A 84 9.74 1.64 -16.79
CA GLY A 84 8.36 1.18 -16.73
C GLY A 84 7.96 0.59 -15.39
N TYR A 85 6.68 0.77 -15.04
CA TYR A 85 6.01 0.05 -13.96
C TYR A 85 4.72 -0.59 -14.49
N ARG A 86 4.52 -1.87 -14.18
CA ARG A 86 3.28 -2.61 -14.42
C ARG A 86 2.72 -3.18 -13.12
N PHE A 87 1.42 -2.97 -12.90
CA PHE A 87 0.67 -3.61 -11.83
C PHE A 87 -0.33 -4.59 -12.44
N GLN A 88 -0.23 -5.88 -12.10
CA GLN A 88 -1.02 -6.96 -12.72
C GLN A 88 -0.94 -6.95 -14.26
N GLY A 89 0.24 -6.70 -14.81
CA GLY A 89 0.48 -6.60 -16.25
C GLY A 89 0.08 -5.28 -16.91
N VAL A 90 -0.74 -4.45 -16.25
CA VAL A 90 -1.21 -3.17 -16.78
C VAL A 90 -0.14 -2.08 -16.61
N PRO A 91 0.30 -1.40 -17.69
CA PRO A 91 1.24 -0.27 -17.58
C PRO A 91 0.66 0.88 -16.77
N GLU A 92 1.42 1.38 -15.79
CA GLU A 92 1.01 2.53 -14.98
C GLU A 92 0.74 3.78 -15.83
N GLN A 93 1.52 3.97 -16.90
CA GLN A 93 1.40 5.10 -17.82
C GLN A 93 0.07 5.12 -18.59
N SER A 94 -0.59 3.97 -18.75
CA SER A 94 -1.91 3.89 -19.40
C SER A 94 -3.07 4.20 -18.45
N LEU A 95 -2.79 4.36 -17.15
CA LEU A 95 -3.82 4.60 -16.15
C LEU A 95 -4.06 6.11 -15.98
N SER A 96 -5.34 6.49 -15.99
CA SER A 96 -5.74 7.82 -15.55
C SER A 96 -5.49 8.01 -14.06
N THR A 97 -5.52 9.27 -13.60
CA THR A 97 -5.43 9.59 -12.17
C THR A 97 -6.53 8.91 -11.34
N GLU A 98 -7.75 8.84 -11.87
CA GLU A 98 -8.87 8.14 -11.22
C GLU A 98 -8.65 6.63 -11.15
N GLN A 99 -8.13 6.01 -12.21
CA GLN A 99 -7.82 4.58 -12.20
C GLN A 99 -6.72 4.24 -11.20
N ARG A 100 -5.66 5.06 -11.10
CA ARG A 100 -4.61 4.91 -10.07
C ARG A 100 -5.18 5.05 -8.66
N LEU A 101 -6.06 6.02 -8.45
CA LEU A 101 -6.72 6.22 -7.16
C LEU A 101 -7.62 5.03 -6.78
N TRP A 102 -8.39 4.50 -7.74
CA TRP A 102 -9.20 3.32 -7.56
C TRP A 102 -8.36 2.09 -7.19
N LEU A 103 -7.25 1.85 -7.90
CA LEU A 103 -6.32 0.77 -7.60
C LEU A 103 -5.73 0.91 -6.19
N ARG A 104 -5.23 2.11 -5.83
CA ARG A 104 -4.68 2.39 -4.49
C ARG A 104 -5.68 2.09 -3.39
N ARG A 105 -6.93 2.53 -3.57
CA ARG A 105 -8.00 2.27 -2.61
C ARG A 105 -8.25 0.77 -2.44
N ARG A 106 -8.12 -0.04 -3.49
CA ARG A 106 -8.57 -1.45 -3.46
C ARG A 106 -7.47 -2.47 -3.18
N PHE A 107 -6.24 -2.21 -3.62
CA PHE A 107 -5.15 -3.20 -3.61
C PHE A 107 -3.99 -2.86 -2.69
N PHE A 108 -3.93 -1.62 -2.17
CA PHE A 108 -2.78 -1.16 -1.40
C PHE A 108 -3.19 -0.75 0.01
N GLY A 109 -2.49 -1.30 0.99
CA GLY A 109 -2.48 -0.84 2.37
C GLY A 109 -1.12 -0.20 2.68
N PHE A 110 -1.12 0.96 3.34
CA PHE A 110 0.11 1.66 3.70
C PHE A 110 0.21 1.88 5.20
N VAL A 111 1.37 1.53 5.76
CA VAL A 111 1.75 1.81 7.15
C VAL A 111 2.99 2.71 7.14
N PRO A 112 2.84 4.04 7.23
CA PRO A 112 3.97 4.96 7.25
C PRO A 112 4.69 4.92 8.60
N GLN A 113 5.96 5.33 8.64
CA GLN A 113 6.78 5.32 9.86
C GLN A 113 6.21 6.20 10.99
N GLU A 114 5.58 7.32 10.64
CA GLU A 114 4.94 8.24 11.59
C GLU A 114 3.46 7.93 11.83
N PHE A 115 2.96 6.80 11.29
CA PHE A 115 1.59 6.26 11.42
C PHE A 115 0.44 7.15 10.91
N HIS A 116 0.55 8.47 10.93
CA HIS A 116 -0.38 9.45 10.36
C HIS A 116 -1.86 9.20 10.75
N LEU A 117 -2.15 8.89 12.01
CA LEU A 117 -3.53 8.85 12.51
C LEU A 117 -4.08 10.27 12.66
N LEU A 118 -5.33 10.48 12.25
CA LEU A 118 -6.05 11.75 12.39
C LEU A 118 -6.41 11.96 13.85
N ARG A 119 -5.77 12.95 14.49
CA ARG A 119 -5.94 13.28 15.91
C ARG A 119 -7.37 13.66 16.30
N SER A 120 -8.15 14.19 15.36
CA SER A 120 -9.55 14.61 15.57
C SER A 120 -10.55 13.47 15.35
N THR A 121 -10.10 12.22 15.25
CA THR A 121 -10.96 11.08 14.95
C THR A 121 -10.57 9.90 15.81
N SER A 122 -11.55 9.15 16.30
CA SER A 122 -11.30 7.94 17.10
C SER A 122 -10.49 6.90 16.32
N LEU A 123 -9.96 5.91 17.02
CA LEU A 123 -9.29 4.77 16.41
C LEU A 123 -10.16 4.05 15.38
N GLN A 124 -11.41 3.76 15.74
CA GLN A 124 -12.36 3.13 14.82
C GLN A 124 -12.59 4.01 13.59
N GLY A 125 -12.74 5.33 13.76
CA GLY A 125 -12.92 6.24 12.62
C GLY A 125 -11.69 6.30 11.71
N ASN A 126 -10.49 6.31 12.29
CA ASN A 126 -9.24 6.25 11.55
C ASN A 126 -9.13 4.97 10.71
N VAL A 127 -9.48 3.82 11.29
CA VAL A 127 -9.45 2.51 10.61
C VAL A 127 -10.56 2.40 9.57
N ALA A 128 -11.73 3.01 9.81
CA ALA A 128 -12.86 3.02 8.87
C ALA A 128 -12.64 3.93 7.66
N LEU A 129 -11.81 4.97 7.77
CA LEU A 129 -11.68 6.03 6.77
C LEU A 129 -11.35 5.52 5.35
N PRO A 130 -10.40 4.59 5.13
CA PRO A 130 -10.13 4.06 3.79
C PRO A 130 -11.32 3.31 3.19
N LEU A 131 -12.14 2.65 4.03
CA LEU A 131 -13.33 1.92 3.60
C LEU A 131 -14.44 2.87 3.14
N MET A 132 -14.57 4.03 3.79
CA MET A 132 -15.49 5.08 3.35
C MET A 132 -15.11 5.59 1.94
N TYR A 133 -13.81 5.77 1.67
CA TYR A 133 -13.34 6.13 0.32
C TYR A 133 -13.51 5.02 -0.73
N ARG A 134 -13.76 3.77 -0.32
CA ARG A 134 -14.18 2.67 -1.20
C ARG A 134 -15.69 2.69 -1.48
N GLY A 135 -16.45 3.63 -0.91
CA GLY A 135 -17.90 3.74 -1.09
C GLY A 135 -18.71 2.78 -0.23
N MET A 136 -18.13 2.21 0.84
CA MET A 136 -18.86 1.34 1.76
C MET A 136 -19.79 2.15 2.68
N SER A 137 -20.96 1.60 2.99
CA SER A 137 -21.90 2.19 3.97
C SER A 137 -21.25 2.36 5.35
N ALA A 138 -21.64 3.40 6.09
CA ALA A 138 -21.09 3.72 7.42
C ALA A 138 -21.09 2.51 8.37
N GLU A 139 -22.19 1.78 8.46
CA GLU A 139 -22.32 0.58 9.31
C GLU A 139 -21.29 -0.49 8.95
N ARG A 140 -21.20 -0.87 7.65
CA ARG A 140 -20.19 -1.83 7.16
C ARG A 140 -18.76 -1.37 7.43
N CYS A 141 -18.48 -0.07 7.27
CA CYS A 141 -17.16 0.50 7.59
C CYS A 141 -16.84 0.33 9.07
N GLN A 142 -17.78 0.66 9.95
CA GLN A 142 -17.63 0.54 11.40
C GLN A 142 -17.39 -0.92 11.83
N SER A 143 -18.19 -1.86 11.33
CA SER A 143 -18.02 -3.29 11.65
C SER A 143 -16.69 -3.84 11.13
N ALA A 144 -16.28 -3.46 9.92
CA ALA A 144 -15.00 -3.87 9.37
C ALA A 144 -13.81 -3.27 10.14
N ALA A 145 -13.91 -2.01 10.55
CA ALA A 145 -12.89 -1.35 11.36
C ALA A 145 -12.71 -2.03 12.72
N MET A 146 -13.80 -2.41 13.39
CA MET A 146 -13.73 -3.14 14.67
C MET A 146 -13.08 -4.52 14.49
N ARG A 147 -13.39 -5.24 13.41
CA ARG A 147 -12.72 -6.52 13.12
C ARG A 147 -11.21 -6.32 12.88
N ALA A 148 -10.82 -5.29 12.15
CA ALA A 148 -9.41 -4.99 11.92
C ALA A 148 -8.67 -4.60 13.21
N LEU A 149 -9.31 -3.84 14.10
CA LEU A 149 -8.78 -3.53 15.43
C LEU A 149 -8.61 -4.78 16.29
N ALA A 150 -9.56 -5.72 16.25
CA ALA A 150 -9.45 -6.99 16.95
C ALA A 150 -8.25 -7.84 16.47
N LEU A 151 -7.98 -7.87 15.15
CA LEU A 151 -6.83 -8.60 14.59
C LEU A 151 -5.47 -8.11 15.11
N VAL A 152 -5.39 -6.88 15.62
CA VAL A 152 -4.17 -6.30 16.18
C VAL A 152 -4.20 -6.20 17.72
N GLY A 153 -5.25 -6.72 18.36
CA GLY A 153 -5.45 -6.71 19.82
C GLY A 153 -5.82 -5.34 20.37
N LEU A 154 -6.69 -4.60 19.67
CA LEU A 154 -7.24 -3.29 20.05
C LEU A 154 -8.78 -3.27 20.01
N GLU A 155 -9.43 -4.43 20.16
CA GLU A 155 -10.88 -4.63 20.07
C GLU A 155 -11.70 -3.66 20.96
N ASP A 156 -11.24 -3.41 22.18
CA ASP A 156 -11.95 -2.54 23.14
C ASP A 156 -11.53 -1.07 23.06
N GLN A 157 -10.59 -0.73 22.17
CA GLN A 157 -9.97 0.60 22.11
C GLN A 157 -10.52 1.49 21.00
N GLY A 158 -11.51 1.04 20.23
CA GLY A 158 -12.01 1.76 19.05
C GLY A 158 -12.48 3.20 19.31
N HIS A 159 -12.95 3.50 20.52
CA HIS A 159 -13.42 4.83 20.93
C HIS A 159 -12.29 5.80 21.30
N ARG A 160 -11.08 5.29 21.59
CA ARG A 160 -9.94 6.10 22.02
C ARG A 160 -9.44 6.99 20.90
N MET A 161 -8.90 8.14 21.26
CA MET A 161 -8.25 9.10 20.39
C MET A 161 -6.77 8.78 20.25
N PRO A 162 -6.13 9.13 19.11
CA PRO A 162 -4.73 8.75 18.87
C PRO A 162 -3.74 9.26 19.92
N ASP A 163 -3.97 10.42 20.50
CA ASP A 163 -3.17 11.02 21.56
C ASP A 163 -3.19 10.24 22.88
N GLU A 164 -4.12 9.31 23.07
CA GLU A 164 -4.17 8.43 24.24
C GLU A 164 -3.30 7.17 24.08
N LEU A 165 -2.75 6.93 22.88
CA LEU A 165 -2.10 5.68 22.55
C LEU A 165 -0.59 5.74 22.75
N ASP A 166 -0.03 4.65 23.24
CA ASP A 166 1.42 4.46 23.17
C ASP A 166 1.88 4.21 21.71
N ARG A 167 3.20 4.25 21.49
CA ARG A 167 3.77 4.09 20.16
C ARG A 167 3.46 2.73 19.51
N THR A 168 3.39 1.66 20.30
CA THR A 168 3.08 0.31 19.82
C THR A 168 1.61 0.22 19.41
N GLN A 169 0.71 0.78 20.21
CA GLN A 169 -0.72 0.90 19.92
C GLN A 169 -0.96 1.75 18.66
N HIS A 170 -0.23 2.85 18.47
CA HIS A 170 -0.23 3.62 17.21
C HIS A 170 0.13 2.76 16.00
N GLY A 171 1.22 1.99 16.11
CA GLY A 171 1.66 1.09 15.04
C GLY A 171 0.62 0.03 14.71
N LYS A 172 0.03 -0.60 15.73
CA LYS A 172 -1.05 -1.58 15.58
C LYS A 172 -2.29 -0.97 14.91
N ALA A 173 -2.72 0.21 15.34
CA ALA A 173 -3.85 0.90 14.74
C ALA A 173 -3.58 1.29 13.27
N ALA A 174 -2.36 1.71 12.94
CA ALA A 174 -1.98 1.99 11.56
C ALA A 174 -1.98 0.73 10.68
N ILE A 175 -1.56 -0.42 11.23
CA ILE A 175 -1.68 -1.73 10.57
C ILE A 175 -3.16 -2.05 10.36
N ALA A 176 -4.01 -1.94 11.38
CA ALA A 176 -5.44 -2.21 11.25
C ALA A 176 -6.10 -1.37 10.15
N ARG A 177 -5.72 -0.08 10.02
CA ARG A 177 -6.22 0.79 8.94
C ARG A 177 -5.77 0.36 7.54
N ALA A 178 -4.64 -0.34 7.42
CA ALA A 178 -4.10 -0.78 6.14
C ALA A 178 -4.73 -2.09 5.64
N LEU A 179 -5.49 -2.82 6.48
CA LEU A 179 -6.24 -4.03 6.12
C LEU A 179 -7.54 -3.67 5.39
#